data_AF-G4F4H2-F1
#
_entry.id   AF-G4F4H2-F1
#
_cell.length_a   1.000
_cell.length_b   1.000
_cell.length_c   1.000
_cell.angle_alpha   90.00
_cell.angle_beta   90.00
_cell.angle_gamma   90.00
#
_symmetry.space_group_name_H-M   'P 1'
#
loop_
_entity.id
_entity.type
_entity.pdbx_description
1 polymer ?
#
loop_
_entity_poly.entity_id
_entity_poly.type
_entity_poly.pdbx_seq_one_letter_code
_entity_poly.pdbx_strand_id
1 'polypeptide(L)' 'MSRLELKPNFTQPDAFYAALTAAHRERSESESERINARLILLLANHIGDQQVLEEALEIASQVVSAPNQSQ' A
#
# COMPACT_ATOMS: atom_id res chain seq x y z
N MET A 1 -21.75 -3.74 5.11
CA MET A 1 -21.26 -3.17 3.84
C MET A 1 -20.32 -2.04 4.21
N SER A 2 -19.04 -2.36 4.35
CA SER A 2 -18.00 -1.36 4.62
C SER A 2 -17.47 -0.85 3.28
N ARG A 3 -17.39 0.47 3.13
CA ARG A 3 -16.77 1.13 1.97
C ARG A 3 -15.30 1.39 2.31
N LEU A 4 -14.43 1.41 1.30
CA LEU A 4 -13.03 1.78 1.51
C LEU A 4 -12.92 3.22 2.05
N GLU A 5 -12.34 3.36 3.24
CA GLU A 5 -12.06 4.67 3.84
C GLU A 5 -10.78 5.25 3.24
N LEU A 6 -10.94 6.16 2.28
CA LEU A 6 -9.84 6.86 1.60
C LEU A 6 -9.26 8.02 2.42
N LYS A 7 -9.89 8.37 3.55
CA LYS A 7 -9.41 9.42 4.45
C LYS A 7 -8.35 8.83 5.39
N PRO A 8 -7.30 9.60 5.73
CA PRO A 8 -6.31 9.15 6.70
C PRO A 8 -6.99 8.91 8.06
N ASN A 9 -7.23 7.63 8.36
CA ASN A 9 -7.77 7.17 9.64
C ASN A 9 -6.66 6.74 10.62
N PHE A 10 -5.40 7.03 10.26
CA PHE A 10 -4.23 6.71 11.08
C PHE A 10 -3.86 7.88 11.98
N THR A 11 -3.58 7.59 13.26
CA THR A 11 -3.22 8.58 14.27
C THR A 11 -1.89 9.28 13.96
N GLN A 12 -0.96 8.60 13.25
CA GLN A 12 0.38 9.11 12.92
C GLN A 12 0.85 8.62 11.54
N PRO A 13 0.36 9.21 10.44
CA PRO A 13 0.76 8.82 9.09
C PRO A 13 2.27 8.98 8.85
N ASP A 14 2.88 10.05 9.35
CA ASP A 14 4.32 10.32 9.18
C ASP A 14 5.21 9.24 9.81
N ALA A 15 4.82 8.75 11.00
CA ALA A 15 5.58 7.71 11.70
C ALA A 15 5.55 6.37 10.92
N PHE A 16 4.41 6.04 10.32
CA PHE A 16 4.27 4.85 9.49
C PHE A 16 5.09 4.96 8.19
N TYR A 17 5.04 6.11 7.51
CA TYR A 17 5.86 6.36 6.33
C TYR A 17 7.36 6.29 6.64
N ALA A 18 7.80 6.89 7.76
CA ALA A 18 9.19 6.80 8.20
C ALA A 18 9.63 5.34 8.45
N ALA A 19 8.77 4.54 9.10
CA ALA A 19 9.03 3.12 9.34
C ALA A 19 9.10 2.31 8.03
N LEU A 20 8.22 2.60 7.07
CA LEU A 20 8.23 1.97 5.75
C LEU A 20 9.53 2.31 5.01
N THR A 21 9.89 3.60 4.91
CA THR A 21 11.14 4.02 4.26
C THR A 21 12.37 3.42 4.93
N ALA A 22 12.40 3.34 6.27
CA ALA A 22 13.48 2.70 7.00
C ALA A 22 13.60 1.20 6.67
N ALA A 23 12.48 0.50 6.52
CA ALA A 23 12.47 -0.92 6.13
C ALA A 23 13.05 -1.17 4.71
N HIS A 24 12.99 -0.16 3.83
CA HIS A 24 13.52 -0.24 2.47
C HIS A 24 14.94 0.33 2.30
N ARG A 25 15.42 1.16 3.23
CA ARG A 25 16.64 1.97 3.05
C ARG A 25 17.92 1.18 2.76
N GLU A 26 18.01 -0.05 3.26
CA GLU A 26 19.17 -0.93 3.10
C GLU A 26 18.88 -2.14 2.20
N ARG A 27 17.77 -2.11 1.45
CA ARG A 27 17.28 -3.24 0.67
C ARG A 27 17.36 -2.96 -0.83
N SER A 28 17.61 -4.02 -1.58
CA SER A 28 17.47 -3.98 -3.04
C SER A 28 16.00 -3.76 -3.44
N GLU A 29 15.78 -3.32 -4.67
CA GLU A 29 14.44 -3.16 -5.24
C GLU A 29 13.62 -4.46 -5.15
N SER A 30 14.22 -5.60 -5.51
CA SER A 30 13.58 -6.92 -5.40
C SER A 30 13.23 -7.34 -3.96
N GLU A 31 14.05 -6.95 -2.97
CA GLU A 31 13.69 -7.16 -1.56
C GLU A 31 12.56 -6.24 -1.11
N SER A 32 12.59 -4.99 -1.58
CA SER A 32 11.55 -4.00 -1.30
C SER A 32 10.19 -4.41 -1.86
N GLU A 33 10.14 -4.94 -3.09
CA GLU A 33 8.95 -5.52 -3.69
C GLU A 33 8.40 -6.68 -2.86
N ARG A 34 9.27 -7.58 -2.39
CA ARG A 34 8.87 -8.71 -1.54
C ARG A 34 8.29 -8.26 -0.21
N ILE A 35 8.89 -7.24 0.41
CA ILE A 35 8.38 -6.62 1.64
C ILE A 35 7.00 -6.00 1.38
N ASN A 36 6.85 -5.25 0.28
CA ASN A 36 5.58 -4.62 -0.10
C ASN A 36 4.48 -5.64 -0.36
N ALA A 37 4.75 -6.69 -1.14
CA ALA A 37 3.79 -7.75 -1.41
C ALA A 37 3.33 -8.43 -0.11
N ARG A 38 4.27 -8.71 0.79
CA ARG A 38 3.96 -9.32 2.09
C ARG A 38 3.18 -8.36 3.00
N LEU A 39 3.50 -7.08 2.99
CA LEU A 39 2.77 -6.05 3.74
C LEU A 39 1.33 -5.93 3.24
N ILE A 40 1.11 -5.90 1.93
CA ILE A 40 -0.22 -5.86 1.31
C ILE A 40 -1.06 -7.06 1.76
N LEU A 41 -0.50 -8.28 1.73
CA LEU A 41 -1.22 -9.48 2.17
C LEU A 41 -1.57 -9.45 3.67
N LEU A 42 -0.67 -8.95 4.52
CA LEU A 42 -0.94 -8.79 5.95
C LEU A 42 -2.06 -7.78 6.22
N LEU A 43 -2.03 -6.64 5.52
CA LEU A 43 -3.09 -5.63 5.63
C LEU A 43 -4.41 -6.15 5.06
N ALA A 44 -4.38 -6.90 3.96
CA ALA A 44 -5.57 -7.52 3.38
C ALA A 44 -6.22 -8.51 4.35
N ASN A 45 -5.42 -9.34 5.00
CA ASN A 45 -5.88 -10.25 6.05
C ASN A 45 -6.43 -9.50 7.27
N HIS A 46 -5.84 -8.36 7.64
CA HIS A 46 -6.34 -7.55 8.76
C HIS A 46 -7.68 -6.87 8.45
N ILE A 47 -7.87 -6.41 7.21
CA ILE A 47 -9.12 -5.80 6.73
C ILE A 47 -10.23 -6.87 6.69
N GLY A 48 -9.94 -8.06 6.15
CA GLY A 48 -10.85 -9.21 6.18
C GLY A 48 -12.14 -9.08 5.35
N ASP A 49 -12.38 -7.93 4.72
CA ASP A 49 -13.55 -7.64 3.88
C ASP A 49 -13.16 -7.62 2.40
N GLN A 50 -13.62 -8.62 1.65
CA GLN A 50 -13.31 -8.77 0.23
C GLN A 50 -13.79 -7.59 -0.62
N GLN A 51 -14.93 -6.97 -0.29
CA GLN A 51 -15.46 -5.85 -1.05
C GLN A 51 -14.54 -4.62 -0.91
N VAL A 52 -14.00 -4.39 0.29
CA VAL A 52 -13.02 -3.32 0.55
C VAL A 52 -11.71 -3.57 -0.20
N LEU A 53 -11.27 -4.83 -0.28
CA LEU A 53 -10.05 -5.20 -1.01
C LEU A 53 -10.19 -5.06 -2.52
N GLU A 54 -11.35 -5.43 -3.08
CA GLU A 54 -11.66 -5.25 -4.50
C GLU A 54 -11.72 -3.76 -4.87
N GLU A 55 -12.41 -2.94 -4.07
CA GLU A 55 -12.47 -1.49 -4.27
C GLU A 55 -11.07 -0.86 -4.17
N ALA A 56 -10.24 -1.30 -3.22
CA ALA A 56 -8.85 -0.84 -3.10
C ALA A 56 -7.99 -1.22 -4.32
N LEU A 57 -8.16 -2.43 -4.86
CA LEU A 57 -7.43 -2.89 -6.03
C LEU A 57 -7.84 -2.11 -7.29
N GLU A 58 -9.14 -1.89 -7.48
CA GLU A 58 -9.67 -1.08 -8.58
C GLU A 58 -9.07 0.33 -8.55
N ILE A 59 -9.08 0.99 -7.39
CA ILE A 59 -8.51 2.33 -7.23
C ILE A 59 -6.99 2.32 -7.44
N ALA A 60 -6.26 1.37 -6.87
CA ALA A 60 -4.82 1.27 -7.04
C ALA A 60 -4.42 1.05 -8.51
N SER A 61 -5.19 0.24 -9.25
CA SER A 61 -4.93 -0.02 -10.67
C SER A 61 -5.17 1.21 -11.58
N GLN A 62 -6.05 2.12 -11.17
CA GLN A 62 -6.26 3.40 -11.86
C GLN A 62 -5.06 4.35 -11.72
N VAL A 63 -4.33 4.26 -10.60
CA VAL A 63 -3.14 5.11 -10.33
C VAL A 63 -1.91 4.65 -11.12
N VAL A 64 -1.88 3.42 -11.63
CA VAL A 64 -0.75 2.87 -12.42
C VAL A 64 -0.67 3.46 -13.84
N SER A 65 -1.61 4.31 -14.26
CA SER A 65 -1.49 5.10 -15.50
C SER A 65 -0.81 6.47 -15.26
N ALA A 66 0.29 6.51 -14.51
CA ALA A 66 1.20 7.65 -14.60
C ALA A 66 2.10 7.43 -15.83
N PRO A 67 2.07 8.30 -16.86
CA PRO A 67 2.91 8.14 -18.03
C PRO A 67 4.38 8.17 -17.61
N ASN A 68 5.17 7.24 -18.15
CA ASN A 68 6.63 7.17 -18.09
C ASN A 68 7.26 8.55 -17.90
N GLN A 69 7.79 8.82 -16.69
CA GLN A 69 8.77 9.88 -16.53
C GLN A 69 10.10 9.33 -17.00
N SER A 70 10.34 9.47 -18.31
CA SER A 70 11.66 9.43 -18.90
C SER A 70 12.58 10.38 -18.15
N GLN A 71 13.68 9.86 -17.61
CA GLN A 71 14.94 10.56 -17.45
C GLN A 71 16.08 9.54 -17.39
#